data_AF-A0A9Q1C1D5-F1
#
_entry.id   AF-A0A9Q1C1D5-F1
#
_cell.length_a   1.000
_cell.length_b   1.000
_cell.length_c   1.000
_cell.angle_alpha   90.00
_cell.angle_beta   90.00
_cell.angle_gamma   90.00
#
_symmetry.space_group_name_H-M   'P 1'
#
loop_
_entity.id
_entity.type
_entity.pdbx_description
1 polymer ?
#
loop_
_entity_poly.entity_id
_entity_poly.type
_entity_poly.pdbx_seq_one_letter_code
_entity_poly.pdbx_strand_id
1 'polypeptide(L)'
;MMRSKVLRCFKTLHRTRLDVFEGDQLALTEARKRINAEFQKNKHEKDPEKIKSMLKVAEDVNKLLRKTVVQGVFKGDNRIELKITKDTVLLDSPPLPK
;
A
#
# COMPACT_ATOMS: atom_id res chain seq x y z
N MET A 1 4.13 23.72 -7.13
CA MET A 1 4.89 22.47 -7.41
C MET A 1 4.83 21.44 -6.26
N MET A 2 4.83 21.83 -4.98
CA MET A 2 4.75 20.87 -3.85
C MET A 2 3.34 20.30 -3.61
N ARG A 3 2.31 21.15 -3.62
CA ARG A 3 0.89 20.73 -3.43
C ARG A 3 0.45 19.65 -4.42
N SER A 4 0.87 19.73 -5.68
CA SER A 4 0.56 18.72 -6.69
C SER A 4 1.23 17.37 -6.41
N LYS A 5 2.44 17.36 -5.86
CA LYS A 5 3.12 16.13 -5.42
C LYS A 5 2.39 15.46 -4.26
N VAL A 6 1.95 16.24 -3.27
CA VAL A 6 1.12 15.77 -2.15
C VAL A 6 -0.18 15.13 -2.64
N LEU A 7 -0.92 15.82 -3.51
CA LEU A 7 -2.17 15.28 -4.06
C LEU A 7 -1.95 14.03 -4.91
N ARG A 8 -0.85 13.97 -5.67
CA ARG A 8 -0.49 12.78 -6.44
C ARG A 8 -0.22 11.61 -5.50
N CYS A 9 0.61 11.81 -4.47
CA CYS A 9 0.94 10.79 -3.49
C CYS A 9 -0.31 10.25 -2.77
N PHE A 10 -1.20 11.16 -2.33
CA PHE A 10 -2.49 10.81 -1.74
C PHE A 10 -3.34 9.91 -2.64
N LYS A 11 -3.46 10.29 -3.92
CA LYS A 11 -4.18 9.49 -4.93
C LYS A 11 -3.51 8.15 -5.18
N THR A 12 -2.18 8.09 -5.24
CA THR A 12 -1.43 6.86 -5.43
C THR A 12 -1.69 5.88 -4.29
N LEU A 13 -1.58 6.31 -3.03
CA LEU A 13 -1.87 5.46 -1.87
C LEU A 13 -3.31 4.92 -1.88
N HIS A 14 -4.27 5.76 -2.28
CA HIS A 14 -5.66 5.30 -2.40
C HIS A 14 -5.89 4.31 -3.54
N ARG A 15 -5.09 4.35 -4.62
CA ARG A 15 -5.14 3.32 -5.67
C ARG A 15 -4.49 2.03 -5.20
N THR A 16 -3.31 2.14 -4.59
CA THR A 16 -2.57 0.99 -4.08
C THR A 16 -3.37 0.17 -3.07
N ARG A 17 -4.13 0.81 -2.16
CA ARG A 17 -5.00 0.04 -1.26
C ARG A 17 -6.10 -0.75 -1.99
N LEU A 18 -6.62 -0.22 -3.12
CA LEU A 18 -7.68 -0.89 -3.89
C LEU A 18 -7.11 -2.13 -4.57
N ASP A 19 -5.89 -2.01 -5.10
CA ASP A 19 -5.20 -3.11 -5.78
C ASP A 19 -4.76 -4.20 -4.80
N VAL A 20 -4.19 -3.82 -3.65
CA VAL A 20 -3.60 -4.76 -2.67
C VAL A 20 -4.64 -5.47 -1.81
N PHE A 21 -5.76 -4.81 -1.49
CA PHE A 21 -6.82 -5.35 -0.62
C PHE A 21 -8.11 -5.60 -1.39
N GLU A 22 -8.02 -5.97 -2.65
CA GLU A 22 -9.17 -6.14 -3.53
C GLU A 22 -10.18 -7.16 -2.97
N GLY A 23 -11.40 -6.69 -2.74
CA GLY A 23 -12.49 -7.51 -2.20
C GLY A 23 -12.53 -7.62 -0.67
N ASP A 24 -11.49 -7.17 0.04
CA ASP A 24 -11.46 -7.12 1.50
C ASP A 24 -12.02 -5.77 2.00
N GLN A 25 -13.35 -5.70 2.20
CA GLN A 25 -14.01 -4.45 2.58
C GLN A 25 -13.53 -3.88 3.92
N LEU A 26 -13.12 -4.75 4.85
CA LEU A 26 -12.61 -4.32 6.15
C LEU A 26 -11.24 -3.66 5.97
N ALA A 27 -10.30 -4.34 5.32
CA ALA A 27 -8.97 -3.79 5.06
C ALA A 27 -9.03 -2.53 4.20
N LEU A 28 -9.89 -2.50 3.17
CA LEU A 28 -10.12 -1.32 2.35
C LEU A 28 -10.60 -0.13 3.18
N THR A 29 -11.56 -0.34 4.07
CA THR A 29 -12.13 0.72 4.91
C THR A 29 -11.11 1.26 5.90
N GLU A 30 -10.40 0.39 6.60
CA GLU A 30 -9.40 0.78 7.59
C GLU A 30 -8.19 1.46 6.93
N ALA A 31 -7.72 0.95 5.78
CA ALA A 31 -6.67 1.61 5.00
C ALA A 31 -7.09 3.03 4.57
N ARG A 32 -8.36 3.20 4.14
CA ARG A 32 -8.89 4.54 3.78
C ARG A 32 -8.86 5.49 4.98
N LYS A 33 -9.36 5.03 6.14
CA LYS A 33 -9.37 5.83 7.37
C LYS A 33 -7.95 6.23 7.77
N ARG A 34 -7.00 5.29 7.75
CA ARG A 34 -5.60 5.55 8.10
C ARG A 34 -4.94 6.56 7.19
N ILE A 35 -5.09 6.43 5.87
CA ILE A 35 -4.56 7.40 4.89
C ILE A 35 -5.16 8.78 5.15
N ASN A 36 -6.48 8.89 5.28
CA ASN A 36 -7.14 10.17 5.51
C ASN A 36 -6.70 10.82 6.82
N ALA A 37 -6.58 10.04 7.91
CA ALA A 37 -6.17 10.54 9.21
C ALA A 37 -4.76 11.14 9.18
N GLU A 38 -3.79 10.45 8.56
CA GLU A 38 -2.41 10.95 8.48
C GLU A 38 -2.29 12.22 7.61
N PHE A 39 -3.01 12.29 6.49
CA PHE A 39 -3.00 13.51 5.66
C PHE A 39 -3.73 14.67 6.34
N GLN A 40 -4.81 14.39 7.09
CA GLN A 40 -5.53 15.41 7.83
C GLN A 40 -4.69 15.94 9.00
N LYS A 41 -4.00 15.06 9.74
CA LYS A 41 -3.10 15.43 10.84
C LYS A 41 -2.01 16.41 10.41
N ASN A 42 -1.46 16.22 9.21
CA ASN A 42 -0.35 17.01 8.68
C ASN A 42 -0.80 18.13 7.71
N LYS A 43 -2.11 18.41 7.61
CA LYS A 43 -2.69 19.36 6.64
C LYS A 43 -2.13 20.78 6.75
N HIS A 44 -1.75 21.19 7.96
CA HIS A 44 -1.26 22.55 8.26
C HIS A 44 0.26 22.63 8.36
N GLU A 45 0.98 21.57 7.99
CA GLU A 45 2.44 21.59 7.94
C GLU A 45 2.91 22.60 6.89
N LYS A 46 3.86 23.46 7.28
CA LYS A 46 4.39 24.54 6.43
C LYS A 46 5.88 24.37 6.15
N ASP A 47 6.56 23.54 6.93
CA ASP A 47 7.99 23.25 6.72
C ASP A 47 8.19 22.41 5.44
N PRO A 48 8.85 22.95 4.40
CA PRO A 48 9.08 22.25 3.15
C PRO A 48 9.89 20.95 3.30
N GLU A 49 10.87 20.90 4.20
CA GLU A 49 11.72 19.72 4.40
C GLU A 49 10.95 18.60 5.09
N LYS A 50 10.11 18.96 6.08
CA LYS A 50 9.20 18.01 6.74
C LYS A 50 8.18 17.44 5.76
N ILE A 51 7.59 18.27 4.88
CA ILE A 51 6.69 17.80 3.82
C ILE A 51 7.40 16.82 2.88
N LYS A 52 8.64 17.12 2.49
CA LYS A 52 9.44 16.25 1.62
C LYS A 52 9.74 14.90 2.28
N SER A 53 10.07 14.89 3.57
CA SER A 53 10.25 13.67 4.35
C SER A 53 8.95 12.84 4.41
N MET A 54 7.81 13.47 4.71
CA MET A 54 6.51 12.78 4.73
C MET A 54 6.13 12.19 3.37
N LEU A 55 6.40 12.91 2.28
CA LEU A 55 6.20 12.40 0.92
C LEU A 55 7.07 11.18 0.63
N LYS A 56 8.32 11.18 1.10
CA LYS A 56 9.23 10.05 0.93
C LYS A 56 8.73 8.82 1.68
N VAL A 57 8.28 8.99 2.93
CA VAL A 57 7.65 7.92 3.71
C VAL A 57 6.43 7.35 2.99
N ALA A 58 5.54 8.21 2.49
CA ALA A 58 4.34 7.79 1.79
C ALA A 58 4.65 7.02 0.48
N GLU A 59 5.68 7.43 -0.26
CA GLU A 59 6.16 6.73 -1.44
C GLU A 59 6.78 5.35 -1.10
N ASP A 60 7.51 5.26 0.01
CA ASP A 60 8.11 4.00 0.45
C ASP A 60 7.04 3.02 0.96
N VAL A 61 6.01 3.52 1.67
CA VAL A 61 4.82 2.74 2.05
C VAL A 61 4.09 2.21 0.80
N ASN A 62 3.92 3.05 -0.23
CA ASN A 62 3.32 2.62 -1.48
C ASN A 62 4.10 1.46 -2.13
N LYS A 63 5.43 1.56 -2.18
CA LYS A 63 6.29 0.49 -2.72
C LYS A 63 6.22 -0.76 -1.87
N LEU A 64 6.25 -0.64 -0.55
CA LEU A 64 6.16 -1.76 0.37
C LEU A 64 4.85 -2.53 0.13
N LEU A 65 3.71 -1.84 0.16
CA LEU A 65 2.40 -2.47 -0.06
C LEU A 65 2.33 -3.24 -1.39
N ARG A 66 2.79 -2.64 -2.49
CA ARG A 66 2.73 -3.29 -3.82
C ARG A 66 3.69 -4.47 -3.96
N LYS A 67 4.86 -4.40 -3.31
CA LYS A 67 5.93 -5.39 -3.51
C LYS A 67 5.87 -6.57 -2.55
N THR A 68 5.42 -6.34 -1.32
CA THR A 68 5.58 -7.33 -0.24
C THR A 68 4.27 -7.88 0.30
N VAL A 69 3.12 -7.23 0.04
CA VAL A 69 1.83 -7.72 0.52
C VAL A 69 1.19 -8.59 -0.56
N VAL A 70 0.79 -9.80 -0.18
CA VAL A 70 0.03 -10.74 -1.01
C VAL A 70 -1.26 -11.08 -0.26
N GLN A 71 -2.40 -10.91 -0.92
CA GLN A 71 -3.70 -11.23 -0.33
C GLN A 71 -4.00 -12.72 -0.48
N GLY A 72 -4.29 -13.41 0.62
CA GLY A 72 -4.82 -14.76 0.62
C GLY A 72 -6.34 -14.75 0.71
N VAL A 73 -7.03 -15.39 -0.23
CA VAL A 73 -8.49 -15.53 -0.26
C VAL A 73 -8.84 -16.99 -0.02
N PHE A 74 -9.55 -17.28 1.08
CA PHE A 74 -10.03 -18.62 1.36
C PHE A 74 -11.13 -19.01 0.38
N LYS A 75 -10.98 -20.17 -0.27
CA LYS A 75 -11.92 -20.68 -1.29
C LYS A 75 -12.76 -21.86 -0.82
N GLY A 76 -12.63 -22.28 0.44
CA GLY A 76 -13.16 -23.57 0.90
C GLY A 76 -12.18 -24.71 0.67
N ASP A 77 -12.55 -25.92 1.07
CA ASP A 77 -11.77 -27.16 0.90
C ASP A 77 -10.31 -27.08 1.38
N ASN A 78 -10.07 -26.29 2.44
CA ASN A 78 -8.73 -26.02 2.97
C ASN A 78 -7.77 -25.39 1.95
N ARG A 79 -8.29 -24.66 0.94
CA ARG A 79 -7.53 -23.97 -0.11
C ARG A 79 -7.54 -22.46 0.09
N ILE A 80 -6.38 -21.85 -0.13
CA ILE A 80 -6.19 -20.39 -0.13
C ILE A 80 -5.64 -19.99 -1.50
N GLU A 81 -6.35 -19.11 -2.18
CA GLU A 81 -5.87 -18.45 -3.40
C GLU A 81 -4.99 -17.27 -3.02
N LEU A 82 -3.74 -17.24 -3.48
CA LEU A 82 -2.85 -16.10 -3.28
C LEU A 82 -2.93 -15.16 -4.49
N LYS A 83 -3.36 -13.92 -4.25
CA LYS A 83 -3.37 -12.85 -5.25
C LYS A 83 -2.00 -12.22 -5.37
N ILE A 84 -1.12 -12.85 -6.15
CA ILE A 84 0.20 -12.30 -6.50
C ILE A 84 0.04 -11.33 -7.67
N THR A 85 0.60 -10.12 -7.55
CA THR A 85 0.54 -9.11 -8.61
C THR A 85 1.86 -9.08 -9.39
N LYS A 86 1.87 -8.44 -10.56
CA LYS A 86 3.09 -8.21 -11.36
C LYS A 86 4.19 -7.43 -10.62
N ASP A 87 3.81 -6.67 -9.59
CA ASP A 87 4.74 -5.85 -8.81
C ASP A 87 5.24 -6.56 -7.55
N THR A 88 4.63 -7.70 -7.20
CA THR A 88 5.04 -8.51 -6.05
C THR A 88 6.43 -9.07 -6.32
N VAL A 89 7.36 -8.85 -5.39
CA VAL A 89 8.71 -9.40 -5.48
C VAL A 89 8.65 -10.86 -5.07
N LEU A 90 9.05 -11.74 -5.98
CA LEU A 90 9.25 -13.16 -5.71
C LEU A 90 10.73 -13.40 -5.37
N LEU A 91 10.97 -14.17 -4.32
CA LEU A 91 12.31 -14.57 -3.91
C LEU A 91 12.63 -15.94 -4.49
N ASP A 92 13.91 -16.18 -4.77
CA ASP A 92 14.37 -17.50 -5.20
C ASP A 92 14.12 -18.51 -4.07
N SER A 93 13.36 -19.56 -4.41
CA SER A 93 13.17 -20.67 -3.51
C SER A 93 14.32 -21.66 -3.68
N PRO A 94 14.88 -22.22 -2.58
CA PRO A 94 15.84 -23.31 -2.70
C PRO A 94 15.19 -24.50 -3.41
N PRO A 95 15.98 -25.34 -4.12
CA PRO A 95 15.45 -26.52 -4.78
C PRO A 95 14.75 -27.44 -3.78
N LEU A 96 13.64 -28.05 -4.19
CA LEU A 96 12.91 -29.01 -3.37
C LEU A 96 13.85 -30.16 -2.97
N PRO A 97 13.84 -30.59 -1.70
CA PRO A 97 14.58 -31.78 -1.28
C PRO A 97 14.11 -33.01 -2.08
N LYS A 98 15.07 -33.81 -2.53
CA LYS A 98 14.83 -35.08 -3.23
C LYS A 98 14.41 -36.17 -2.26
#